data_AF-A0A7R8WIV2-F1
#
_entry.id   AF-A0A7R8WIV2-F1
#
_cell.length_a   1.000
_cell.length_b   1.000
_cell.length_c   1.000
_cell.angle_alpha   90.00
_cell.angle_beta   90.00
_cell.angle_gamma   90.00
#
_symmetry.space_group_name_H-M   'P 1'
#
loop_
_entity.id
_entity.type
_entity.pdbx_description
1 polymer ?
#
loop_
_entity_poly.entity_id
_entity_poly.type
_entity_poly.pdbx_seq_one_letter_code
_entity_poly.pdbx_strand_id
1 'polypeptide(L)' 'MTFAHEGNQTYLDNLVNFEKMHLLARSLRMTRECVAKKWSFPPPPGTKTEREVRNYVTSLRVIDSQRVLNQNSQRLESRR' A
#
# COMPACT_ATOMS: atom_id res chain seq x y z
N MET A 1 9.25 -4.35 -7.51
CA MET A 1 8.79 -4.55 -8.90
C MET A 1 9.36 -3.49 -9.83
N THR A 2 9.24 -2.19 -9.55
CA THR A 2 9.80 -1.10 -10.38
C THR A 2 11.30 -1.25 -10.66
N PHE A 3 12.14 -1.34 -9.62
CA PHE A 3 13.59 -1.52 -9.81
C PHE A 3 13.95 -2.80 -10.58
N ALA A 4 13.22 -3.90 -10.35
CA ALA A 4 13.42 -5.14 -11.11
C ALA A 4 13.05 -4.99 -12.59
N HIS A 5 12.03 -4.16 -12.89
CA HIS A 5 11.60 -3.90 -14.26
C HIS A 5 12.55 -2.95 -15.00
N GLU A 6 12.96 -1.86 -14.36
CA GLU A 6 13.83 -0.84 -14.94
C GLU A 6 15.29 -1.29 -15.02
N GLY A 7 15.76 -2.05 -14.02
CA GLY A 7 17.14 -2.53 -13.95
C GLY A 7 17.47 -3.74 -14.82
N ASN A 8 16.47 -4.34 -15.48
CA ASN A 8 16.68 -5.54 -16.32
C ASN A 8 15.94 -5.38 -17.65
N GLN A 9 16.60 -5.61 -18.78
CA GLN A 9 15.92 -5.58 -20.08
C GLN A 9 14.94 -6.76 -20.21
N THR A 10 13.79 -6.52 -20.84
CA THR A 10 12.76 -7.56 -21.08
C THR A 10 13.20 -8.52 -22.18
N TYR A 11 13.97 -8.03 -23.15
CA TYR A 11 14.54 -8.81 -24.24
C TYR A 11 16.05 -8.63 -24.27
N LEU A 12 16.75 -9.72 -24.54
CA LEU A 12 18.20 -9.75 -24.78
C LEU A 12 18.38 -10.49 -26.12
N ASP A 13 18.98 -9.83 -27.11
CA ASP A 13 19.18 -10.40 -28.45
C ASP A 13 17.91 -11.01 -29.07
N ASN A 14 16.78 -10.29 -28.97
CA ASN A 14 15.44 -10.71 -29.41
C ASN A 14 14.87 -11.95 -28.68
N LEU A 15 15.54 -12.46 -27.65
CA LEU A 15 15.04 -13.51 -26.78
C LEU A 15 14.47 -12.91 -25.50
N VAL A 16 13.44 -13.56 -24.95
CA VAL A 16 12.83 -13.13 -23.69
C VAL A 16 13.81 -13.38 -22.54
N ASN A 17 14.03 -12.36 -21.71
CA ASN A 17 14.82 -12.49 -20.49
C ASN A 17 14.03 -13.21 -19.41
N PHE A 18 14.17 -14.54 -19.34
CA PHE A 18 13.49 -15.36 -18.33
C PHE A 18 14.00 -15.14 -16.91
N GLU A 19 15.22 -14.65 -16.72
CA GLU A 19 15.73 -14.28 -15.40
C GLU A 19 14.91 -13.11 -14.83
N LYS A 20 14.67 -12.07 -15.64
CA LYS A 20 13.76 -10.97 -15.29
C LYS A 20 12.35 -11.47 -14.99
N MET A 21 11.81 -12.35 -15.83
CA MET A 21 10.47 -12.91 -15.61
C MET A 21 10.39 -13.68 -14.29
N HIS A 22 11.41 -14.46 -13.98
CA HIS A 22 11.48 -15.20 -12.72
C HIS A 22 11.57 -14.25 -11.51
N LEU A 23 12.37 -13.19 -11.59
CA LEU A 23 12.52 -12.18 -10.55
C LEU A 23 11.19 -11.49 -10.23
N LEU A 24 10.45 -11.08 -11.26
CA LEU A 24 9.11 -10.48 -11.11
C LEU A 24 8.11 -11.50 -10.55
N ALA A 25 8.11 -12.73 -11.07
CA ALA A 25 7.22 -13.79 -10.60
C ALA A 25 7.46 -14.14 -9.12
N ARG A 26 8.70 -14.07 -8.63
CA ARG A 26 9.03 -14.25 -7.21
C ARG A 26 8.37 -13.18 -6.34
N SER A 27 8.42 -11.92 -6.75
CA SER A 27 7.74 -10.83 -6.04
C SER A 27 6.22 -11.05 -5.98
N LEU A 28 5.61 -11.49 -7.10
CA LEU A 28 4.18 -11.78 -7.16
C LEU A 28 3.77 -12.98 -6.31
N ARG A 29 4.56 -14.05 -6.28
CA ARG A 29 4.33 -15.21 -5.41
C ARG A 29 4.34 -14.82 -3.94
N MET A 30 5.28 -13.98 -3.53
CA MET A 30 5.34 -13.46 -2.16
C MET A 30 4.06 -12.68 -1.80
N THR A 31 3.57 -11.81 -2.69
CA THR A 31 2.28 -11.12 -2.47
C THR A 31 1.11 -12.10 -2.32
N ARG A 32 1.07 -13.15 -3.14
CA ARG A 32 0.05 -14.21 -3.04
C ARG A 32 0.10 -14.90 -1.67
N GLU A 33 1.29 -15.24 -1.18
CA GLU A 33 1.49 -15.88 0.12
C GLU A 33 1.00 -15.00 1.28
N CYS A 34 1.26 -13.68 1.22
CA CYS A 34 0.79 -12.73 2.24
C CYS A 34 -0.75 -12.68 2.35
N VAL A 35 -1.47 -12.88 1.24
CA VAL A 35 -2.94 -12.79 1.19
C VAL A 35 -3.61 -14.17 1.32
N ALA A 36 -2.89 -15.26 1.08
CA ALA A 36 -3.44 -16.62 1.09
C ALA A 36 -3.99 -17.03 2.47
N LYS A 37 -3.40 -16.53 3.56
CA LYS A 37 -3.90 -16.79 4.91
C LYS A 37 -5.09 -15.88 5.19
N LYS A 38 -6.27 -16.49 5.42
CA LYS A 38 -7.45 -15.75 5.92
C LYS A 38 -7.12 -15.15 7.28
N TRP A 39 -7.23 -13.84 7.38
CA TRP A 39 -7.12 -13.12 8.63
C TRP A 39 -8.47 -13.19 9.36
N SER A 40 -8.55 -14.02 10.39
CA SER A 40 -9.70 -14.06 11.31
C SER A 40 -9.31 -13.36 12.61
N PHE A 41 -9.97 -12.25 12.90
CA PHE A 41 -9.86 -11.57 14.18
C PHE A 41 -11.11 -11.82 15.00
N PRO A 42 -11.00 -11.96 16.33
CA PRO A 42 -12.17 -11.89 17.19
C PRO A 42 -12.84 -10.51 17.03
N PRO A 43 -14.18 -10.43 17.14
CA PRO A 43 -14.87 -9.15 17.07
C PRO A 43 -14.32 -8.20 18.15
N PRO A 44 -14.00 -6.94 17.81
CA PRO A 44 -13.43 -6.02 18.78
C PRO A 44 -14.44 -5.74 19.90
N PRO A 45 -14.00 -5.64 21.17
CA PRO A 45 -14.84 -5.22 22.28
C PRO A 45 -15.11 -3.72 22.13
N GLY A 46 -16.22 -3.35 21.50
CA GLY A 46 -16.54 -1.97 21.17
C GLY A 46 -18.02 -1.64 21.35
N THR A 47 -18.30 -0.38 21.70
CA THR A 47 -19.66 0.19 21.81
C THR A 47 -20.27 0.54 20.45
N LYS A 48 -19.43 0.67 19.41
CA LYS A 48 -19.85 1.00 18.04
C LYS A 48 -20.19 -0.26 17.27
N THR A 49 -21.25 -0.18 16.46
CA THR A 49 -21.65 -1.29 15.60
C THR A 49 -20.59 -1.56 14.53
N GLU A 50 -20.48 -2.83 14.10
CA GLU A 50 -19.57 -3.21 13.00
C GLU A 50 -19.81 -2.36 11.74
N ARG A 51 -21.08 -2.02 11.48
CA ARG A 51 -21.50 -1.21 10.34
C ARG A 51 -20.94 0.21 10.41
N GLU A 52 -21.01 0.85 11.57
CA GLU A 52 -20.44 2.21 11.76
C GLU A 52 -18.94 2.22 11.59
N VAL A 53 -18.25 1.23 12.19
CA VAL A 53 -16.79 1.10 12.07
C VAL A 53 -16.40 0.88 10.61
N ARG A 54 -17.09 -0.03 9.91
CA ARG A 54 -16.86 -0.30 8.49
C ARG A 54 -17.05 0.96 7.66
N ASN A 55 -18.17 1.65 7.82
CA ASN A 55 -18.47 2.88 7.08
C ASN A 55 -17.41 3.97 7.30
N TYR A 56 -16.94 4.13 8.54
CA TYR A 56 -15.89 5.08 8.89
C TYR A 56 -14.56 4.74 8.19
N VAL A 57 -14.11 3.48 8.29
CA VAL A 57 -12.84 3.03 7.71
C VAL A 57 -12.85 3.04 6.18
N THR A 58 -13.98 2.72 5.54
CA THR A 58 -14.07 2.70 4.07
C THR A 58 -14.29 4.07 3.44
N SER A 59 -14.61 5.10 4.24
CA SER A 59 -15.02 6.43 3.76
C SER A 59 -14.19 7.56 4.37
N LEU A 60 -12.88 7.31 4.58
CA LEU A 60 -11.97 8.31 5.14
C LEU A 60 -11.90 9.54 4.23
N ARG A 61 -12.12 10.73 4.82
CA ARG A 61 -11.85 12.01 4.17
C ARG A 61 -10.51 12.53 4.67
N VAL A 62 -9.55 12.64 3.76
CA VAL A 62 -8.17 13.01 4.07
C VAL A 62 -7.80 14.34 3.43
N ILE A 63 -6.87 15.07 4.04
CA ILE A 63 -6.18 16.19 3.42
C ILE A 63 -4.88 15.63 2.85
N ASP A 64 -4.74 15.57 1.53
CA ASP A 64 -3.55 15.10 0.82
C ASP A 64 -2.59 16.24 0.46
N SER A 65 -3.10 17.48 0.45
CA SER A 65 -2.29 18.67 0.18
C SER A 65 -1.31 18.94 1.32
N GLN A 66 -0.04 18.57 1.09
CA GLN A 66 1.06 18.83 2.03
C GLN A 66 1.16 20.32 2.37
N ARG A 67 0.86 21.22 1.41
CA ARG A 67 0.86 22.67 1.65
C ARG A 67 -0.19 23.07 2.70
N VAL A 68 -1.42 22.56 2.58
CA VAL A 68 -2.49 22.86 3.53
C VAL A 68 -2.17 22.27 4.91
N LEU A 69 -1.66 21.04 4.95
CA LEU A 69 -1.22 20.41 6.20
C LEU A 69 -0.15 21.24 6.91
N ASN A 70 0.86 21.71 6.17
CA ASN A 70 1.94 22.55 6.73
C ASN A 70 1.41 23.90 7.25
N GLN A 71 0.51 24.55 6.51
CA GLN A 71 -0.09 25.82 6.96
C GLN A 71 -0.92 25.63 8.23
N ASN A 72 -1.70 24.55 8.32
CA ASN A 72 -2.45 24.22 9.52
C ASN A 72 -1.51 23.94 10.71
N SER A 73 -0.44 23.18 10.49
CA SER A 73 0.58 22.91 11.51
C SER A 73 1.22 24.20 12.06
N GLN A 74 1.65 25.11 11.17
CA GLN A 74 2.26 26.39 11.58
C GLN A 74 1.29 27.32 12.33
N ARG A 75 -0.01 27.26 12.02
CA ARG A 75 -1.04 28.02 12.73
C ARG A 75 -1.30 27.48 14.14
N LEU A 76 -1.23 26.17 14.32
CA LEU A 76 -1.44 25.52 15.61
C LEU A 76 -0.25 25.76 16.55
N GLU A 77 0.96 25.62 16.02
CA GLU A 77 2.20 25.79 16.78
C GLU A 77 3.09 26.80 16.06
N SER A 78 2.89 28.10 16.34
CA SER A 78 3.77 29.14 15.82
C SER A 78 5.17 28.93 16.42
N ARG A 79 6.17 28.65 15.57
CA ARG A 79 7.57 28.58 16.00
C ARG A 79 7.94 29.93 16.60
N ARG A 80 8.14 29.96 17.92
CA ARG A 80 8.78 31.10 18.61
C ARG A 80 10.22 31.25 18.14
#